data_AF-A0A2V7CHK1-F1
#
_entry.id   AF-A0A2V7CHK1-F1
#
_cell.length_a   1.000
_cell.length_b   1.000
_cell.length_c   1.000
_cell.angle_alpha   90.00
_cell.angle_beta   90.00
_cell.angle_gamma   90.00
#
_symmetry.space_group_name_H-M   'P 1'
#
loop_
_entity.id
_entity.type
_entity.pdbx_description
1 polymer ?
#
loop_
_entity_poly.entity_id
_entity_poly.type
_entity_poly.pdbx_seq_one_letter_code
_entity_poly.pdbx_strand_id
1 'polypeptide(L)'
;MGLSPAGRTRRYVPALRRRLLFRLATSDTYERLVRALPPIATAARRRALRYVAGETLDDALAVARTLHARGLRAAIDFFGEQVRDVAEAERAVDGYLELARRLSEAPPTASAALDLSHVGQDVSAEFCLRQLERIVDALPAGRGLDVGAEDSGRIDASHQILVALARRGVPVQATLQANLRRSADDWPRLVEAGLGIRLVKGAYVEPERVAHRYGPATDDAYRRLARSLRAAGARVTLATHDAALRDGLLAELGPMVVEMLLGVRPEDHAPLLARGVTPRLYVPYGRDWFRYWMRRVAESQGAG
;
A
#
# COMPACT_ATOMS: atom_id res chain seq x y z
N MET A 1 27.43 42.10 -8.39
CA MET A 1 27.31 41.53 -7.03
C MET A 1 26.31 40.39 -7.09
N GLY A 2 26.80 39.16 -7.30
CA GLY A 2 25.99 37.96 -7.34
C GLY A 2 25.95 37.30 -5.96
N LEU A 3 24.75 36.96 -5.51
CA LEU A 3 24.54 36.07 -4.36
C LEU A 3 23.69 34.89 -4.83
N SER A 4 24.34 33.74 -4.93
CA SER A 4 23.75 32.42 -5.11
C SER A 4 23.08 31.98 -3.81
N PRO A 5 21.85 31.41 -3.81
CA PRO A 5 21.31 30.76 -2.64
C PRO A 5 21.73 29.29 -2.60
N ALA A 6 22.61 29.03 -1.64
CA ALA A 6 22.90 27.78 -0.94
C ALA A 6 22.07 26.54 -1.32
N GLY A 7 22.78 25.53 -1.83
CA GLY A 7 22.29 24.16 -1.93
C GLY A 7 21.95 23.59 -0.55
N ARG A 8 20.72 23.11 -0.39
CA ARG A 8 20.32 22.31 0.76
C ARG A 8 21.06 20.98 0.73
N THR A 9 21.93 20.77 1.71
CA THR A 9 22.65 19.53 1.93
C THR A 9 21.63 18.40 2.18
N ARG A 10 21.49 17.47 1.23
CA ARG A 10 20.78 16.19 1.44
C ARG A 10 21.49 15.44 2.57
N ARG A 11 20.85 15.34 3.74
CA ARG A 11 21.35 14.49 4.84
C ARG A 11 21.13 13.03 4.46
N TYR A 12 22.18 12.40 3.92
CA TYR A 12 22.24 10.97 3.73
C TYR A 12 22.27 10.29 5.12
N VAL A 13 21.18 9.64 5.52
CA VAL A 13 21.14 8.88 6.77
C VAL A 13 21.69 7.47 6.48
N PRO A 14 22.72 6.99 7.19
CA PRO A 14 23.39 5.74 6.84
C PRO A 14 22.47 4.52 6.94
N ALA A 15 22.61 3.57 6.01
CA ALA A 15 21.86 2.29 5.94
C ALA A 15 21.84 1.48 7.25
N LEU A 16 22.82 1.70 8.13
CA LEU A 16 22.91 1.11 9.47
C LEU A 16 21.74 1.52 10.39
N ARG A 17 21.27 2.79 10.29
CA ARG A 17 20.13 3.29 11.07
C ARG A 17 18.81 2.72 10.58
N ARG A 18 18.63 2.54 9.26
CA ARG A 18 17.46 1.87 8.69
C ARG A 18 17.36 0.43 9.18
N ARG A 19 18.46 -0.34 9.12
CA ARG A 19 18.51 -1.72 9.63
C ARG A 19 18.22 -1.82 11.13
N LEU A 20 18.71 -0.87 11.94
CA LEU A 20 18.42 -0.82 13.38
C LEU A 20 16.94 -0.50 13.66
N LEU A 21 16.35 0.46 12.94
CA LEU A 21 14.93 0.80 13.06
C LEU A 21 14.02 -0.33 12.59
N PHE A 22 14.37 -1.04 11.50
CA PHE A 22 13.66 -2.25 11.09
C PHE A 22 13.76 -3.36 12.15
N ARG A 23 14.93 -3.58 12.75
CA ARG A 23 15.09 -4.55 13.86
C ARG A 23 14.28 -4.17 15.10
N LEU A 24 14.15 -2.89 15.41
CA LEU A 24 13.30 -2.41 16.51
C LEU A 24 11.81 -2.53 16.16
N ALA A 25 11.43 -2.32 14.89
CA ALA A 25 10.07 -2.49 14.39
C ALA A 25 9.58 -3.96 14.44
N THR A 26 10.50 -4.92 14.40
CA THR A 26 10.23 -6.36 14.47
C THR A 26 10.51 -6.97 15.86
N SER A 27 10.71 -6.17 16.90
CA SER A 27 11.07 -6.65 18.25
C SER A 27 9.87 -6.67 19.20
N ASP A 28 9.39 -7.87 19.54
CA ASP A 28 8.28 -8.07 20.48
C ASP A 28 8.58 -7.52 21.88
N THR A 29 9.84 -7.59 22.32
CA THR A 29 10.27 -7.09 23.63
C THR A 29 10.19 -5.57 23.71
N TYR A 30 10.55 -4.88 22.63
CA TYR A 30 10.44 -3.42 22.56
C TYR A 30 8.98 -2.97 22.49
N GLU A 31 8.14 -3.66 21.71
CA GLU A 31 6.70 -3.40 21.66
C GLU A 31 6.04 -3.55 23.03
N ARG A 32 6.32 -4.65 23.75
CA ARG A 32 5.78 -4.87 25.10
C ARG A 32 6.19 -3.77 26.07
N LEU A 33 7.46 -3.33 26.03
CA LEU A 33 7.96 -2.26 26.88
C LEU A 33 7.27 -0.92 26.62
N VAL A 34 7.08 -0.56 25.34
CA VAL A 34 6.39 0.69 24.97
C VAL A 34 4.92 0.65 25.37
N ARG A 35 4.24 -0.49 25.21
CA ARG A 35 2.84 -0.68 25.62
C ARG A 35 2.66 -0.72 27.15
N ALA A 36 3.65 -1.23 27.89
CA ALA A 36 3.59 -1.35 29.35
C ALA A 36 3.73 -0.02 30.10
N LEU A 37 4.12 1.07 29.43
CA LEU A 37 4.31 2.39 30.05
C LEU A 37 3.25 3.38 29.51
N PRO A 38 2.15 3.65 30.25
CA PRO A 38 1.00 4.38 29.72
C PRO A 38 1.28 5.78 29.13
N PRO A 39 2.17 6.62 29.72
CA PRO A 39 2.51 7.92 29.12
C PRO A 39 3.24 7.79 27.78
N ILE A 40 4.11 6.79 27.66
CA ILE A 40 4.90 6.52 26.45
C ILE A 40 4.00 5.91 25.38
N ALA A 41 3.16 4.94 25.73
CA ALA A 41 2.16 4.37 24.83
C ALA A 41 1.22 5.45 24.27
N THR A 42 0.74 6.37 25.11
CA THR A 42 -0.14 7.48 24.69
C THR A 42 0.56 8.44 23.73
N ALA A 43 1.83 8.77 23.99
CA ALA A 43 2.62 9.65 23.12
C ALA A 43 2.97 8.98 21.78
N ALA A 44 3.28 7.68 21.79
CA ALA A 44 3.51 6.87 20.59
C ALA A 44 2.22 6.76 19.77
N ARG A 45 1.08 6.45 20.41
CA ARG A 45 -0.24 6.36 19.77
C ARG A 45 -0.62 7.67 19.10
N ARG A 46 -0.47 8.81 19.76
CA ARG A 46 -0.73 10.14 19.15
C ARG A 46 0.11 10.41 17.90
N ARG A 47 1.35 9.89 17.84
CA ARG A 47 2.20 10.00 16.65
C ARG A 47 1.80 8.99 15.57
N ALA A 48 1.41 7.79 15.95
CA ALA A 48 0.98 6.72 15.06
C ALA A 48 -0.37 6.99 14.39
N LEU A 49 -1.32 7.62 15.09
CA LEU A 49 -2.65 7.98 14.55
C LEU A 49 -2.60 8.99 13.39
N ARG A 50 -1.42 9.57 13.11
CA ARG A 50 -1.21 10.34 11.87
C ARG A 50 -1.17 9.42 10.64
N TYR A 51 -0.73 8.18 10.81
CA TYR A 51 -0.43 7.22 9.74
C TYR A 51 -1.34 5.99 9.74
N VAL A 52 -2.19 5.85 10.77
CA VAL A 52 -3.15 4.76 10.97
C VAL A 52 -4.47 5.38 11.39
N ALA A 53 -5.59 4.88 10.86
CA ALA A 53 -6.90 5.45 11.17
C ALA A 53 -7.32 5.24 12.63
N GLY A 54 -6.95 4.09 13.20
CA GLY A 54 -7.29 3.70 14.56
C GLY A 54 -7.16 2.20 14.75
N GLU A 55 -7.82 1.70 15.79
CA GLU A 55 -7.78 0.28 16.16
C GLU A 55 -8.99 -0.50 15.68
N THR A 56 -10.06 0.20 15.31
CA THR A 56 -11.36 -0.37 14.95
C THR A 56 -11.76 -0.01 13.53
N LEU A 57 -12.69 -0.79 12.98
CA LEU A 57 -13.28 -0.48 11.67
C LEU A 57 -14.04 0.85 11.71
N ASP A 58 -14.70 1.20 12.82
CA ASP A 58 -15.40 2.48 12.97
C ASP A 58 -14.46 3.68 12.81
N ASP A 59 -13.24 3.58 13.36
CA ASP A 59 -12.19 4.59 13.17
C ASP A 59 -11.84 4.74 11.69
N ALA A 60 -11.65 3.62 10.98
CA ALA A 60 -11.32 3.61 9.55
C ALA A 60 -12.45 4.21 8.69
N LEU A 61 -13.70 3.87 8.98
CA LEU A 61 -14.87 4.41 8.30
C LEU A 61 -15.02 5.92 8.55
N ALA A 62 -14.76 6.38 9.78
CA ALA A 62 -14.77 7.81 10.11
C ALA A 62 -13.68 8.59 9.36
N VAL A 63 -12.47 8.04 9.27
CA VAL A 63 -11.39 8.61 8.45
C VAL A 63 -11.78 8.62 6.98
N ALA A 64 -12.33 7.54 6.44
CA ALA A 64 -12.77 7.49 5.04
C ALA A 64 -13.83 8.55 4.72
N ARG A 65 -14.81 8.79 5.60
CA ARG A 65 -15.78 9.88 5.46
C ARG A 65 -15.12 11.26 5.47
N THR A 66 -14.16 11.48 6.37
CA THR A 66 -13.39 12.74 6.45
C THR A 66 -12.59 13.00 5.18
N LEU A 67 -11.97 11.96 4.62
CA LEU A 67 -11.22 12.04 3.37
C LEU A 67 -12.15 12.36 2.19
N HIS A 68 -13.29 11.70 2.11
CA HIS A 68 -14.28 11.93 1.06
C HIS A 68 -14.83 13.37 1.08
N ALA A 69 -15.13 13.92 2.26
CA ALA A 69 -15.56 15.30 2.42
C ALA A 69 -14.52 16.33 1.90
N ARG A 70 -13.25 15.91 1.76
CA ARG A 70 -12.15 16.71 1.20
C ARG A 70 -11.86 16.40 -0.27
N GLY A 71 -12.71 15.62 -0.93
CA GLY A 71 -12.53 15.19 -2.32
C GLY A 71 -11.50 14.07 -2.51
N LEU A 72 -11.08 13.39 -1.44
CA LEU A 72 -10.09 12.32 -1.47
C LEU A 72 -10.76 10.93 -1.48
N ARG A 73 -10.03 9.91 -1.93
CA ARG A 73 -10.46 8.49 -1.89
C ARG A 73 -9.74 7.72 -0.79
N ALA A 74 -10.26 6.54 -0.43
CA ALA A 74 -9.67 5.68 0.61
C ALA A 74 -9.48 4.23 0.11
N ALA A 75 -8.36 3.62 0.48
CA ALA A 75 -8.11 2.18 0.45
C ALA A 75 -8.04 1.72 1.90
N ILE A 76 -9.09 1.07 2.42
CA ILE A 76 -9.16 0.69 3.83
C ILE A 76 -8.55 -0.71 4.00
N ASP A 77 -7.61 -0.86 4.92
CA ASP A 77 -6.95 -2.15 5.18
C ASP A 77 -7.01 -2.52 6.66
N PHE A 78 -7.57 -3.70 6.93
CA PHE A 78 -7.39 -4.39 8.22
C PHE A 78 -5.99 -5.01 8.25
N PHE A 79 -4.97 -4.16 8.41
CA PHE A 79 -3.61 -4.52 8.06
C PHE A 79 -3.07 -5.66 8.93
N GLY A 80 -2.29 -6.51 8.30
CA GLY A 80 -1.56 -7.63 8.88
C GLY A 80 -0.92 -8.42 7.74
N GLU A 81 -0.01 -9.33 8.05
CA GLU A 81 0.74 -10.09 7.05
C GLU A 81 1.36 -11.33 7.70
N GLN A 82 1.83 -12.25 6.85
CA GLN A 82 2.68 -13.39 7.19
C GLN A 82 2.03 -14.42 8.14
N VAL A 83 0.72 -14.62 7.98
CA VAL A 83 0.00 -15.65 8.73
C VAL A 83 0.24 -17.02 8.08
N ARG A 84 0.61 -17.99 8.91
CA ARG A 84 0.97 -19.37 8.47
C ARG A 84 0.09 -20.45 9.09
N ASP A 85 -0.73 -20.10 10.07
CA ASP A 85 -1.66 -21.01 10.73
C ASP A 85 -3.08 -20.79 10.18
N VAL A 86 -3.82 -21.88 10.01
CA VAL A 86 -5.20 -21.85 9.49
C VAL A 86 -6.09 -21.01 10.40
N ALA A 87 -6.02 -21.22 11.72
CA ALA A 87 -6.91 -20.53 12.65
C ALA A 87 -6.57 -19.03 12.75
N GLU A 88 -5.30 -18.66 12.66
CA GLU A 88 -4.89 -17.26 12.51
C GLU A 88 -5.43 -16.64 11.22
N ALA A 89 -5.34 -17.36 10.09
CA ALA A 89 -5.80 -16.85 8.80
C ALA A 89 -7.32 -16.67 8.80
N GLU A 90 -8.07 -17.61 9.40
CA GLU A 90 -9.52 -17.50 9.55
C GLU A 90 -9.91 -16.28 10.40
N ARG A 91 -9.20 -16.00 11.50
CA ARG A 91 -9.42 -14.79 12.30
C ARG A 91 -9.15 -13.50 11.51
N ALA A 92 -8.10 -13.49 10.69
CA ALA A 92 -7.81 -12.35 9.81
C ALA A 92 -8.92 -12.15 8.77
N VAL A 93 -9.38 -13.25 8.17
CA VAL A 93 -10.48 -13.26 7.19
C VAL A 93 -11.78 -12.77 7.81
N ASP A 94 -12.09 -13.09 9.07
CA ASP A 94 -13.27 -12.56 9.76
C ASP A 94 -13.24 -11.02 9.83
N GLY A 95 -12.06 -10.43 10.08
CA GLY A 95 -11.87 -8.98 10.03
C GLY A 95 -12.09 -8.39 8.64
N TYR A 96 -11.61 -9.05 7.58
CA TYR A 96 -11.86 -8.62 6.20
C TYR A 96 -13.30 -8.83 5.75
N LEU A 97 -13.98 -9.87 6.23
CA LEU A 97 -15.40 -10.09 5.97
C LEU A 97 -16.26 -9.01 6.62
N GLU A 98 -15.91 -8.60 7.84
CA GLU A 98 -16.57 -7.49 8.51
C GLU A 98 -16.35 -6.17 7.76
N LEU A 99 -15.11 -5.88 7.35
CA LEU A 99 -14.80 -4.74 6.48
C LEU A 99 -15.59 -4.79 5.17
N ALA A 100 -15.65 -5.93 4.51
CA ALA A 100 -16.35 -6.09 3.24
C ALA A 100 -17.84 -5.78 3.39
N ARG A 101 -18.53 -6.40 4.37
CA ARG A 101 -19.96 -6.17 4.62
C ARG A 101 -20.28 -4.72 4.94
N ARG A 102 -19.44 -4.08 5.76
CA ARG A 102 -19.66 -2.70 6.21
C ARG A 102 -19.09 -1.65 5.26
N LEU A 103 -18.47 -2.03 4.14
CA LEU A 103 -17.95 -1.10 3.15
C LEU A 103 -19.06 -0.23 2.51
N SER A 104 -20.32 -0.67 2.56
CA SER A 104 -21.48 0.15 2.17
C SER A 104 -21.68 1.39 3.06
N GLU A 105 -21.19 1.38 4.29
CA GLU A 105 -21.19 2.54 5.21
C GLU A 105 -20.07 3.54 4.88
N ALA A 106 -19.10 3.14 4.06
CA ALA A 106 -18.05 4.02 3.56
C ALA A 106 -18.53 4.76 2.30
N PRO A 107 -17.98 5.96 2.02
CA PRO A 107 -18.25 6.67 0.76
C PRO A 107 -18.00 5.79 -0.47
N PRO A 108 -18.71 5.99 -1.60
CA PRO A 108 -18.60 5.15 -2.80
C PRO A 108 -17.19 5.09 -3.40
N THR A 109 -16.35 6.07 -3.05
CA THR A 109 -14.95 6.15 -3.48
C THR A 109 -13.98 5.33 -2.62
N ALA A 110 -14.46 4.62 -1.60
CA ALA A 110 -13.65 3.73 -0.78
C ALA A 110 -13.63 2.29 -1.34
N SER A 111 -12.50 1.60 -1.20
CA SER A 111 -12.38 0.16 -1.43
C SER A 111 -11.63 -0.52 -0.29
N ALA A 112 -11.70 -1.85 -0.24
CA ALA A 112 -10.93 -2.67 0.69
C ALA A 112 -9.53 -2.97 0.10
N ALA A 113 -8.53 -3.07 0.96
CA ALA A 113 -7.19 -3.52 0.63
C ALA A 113 -6.76 -4.64 1.58
N LEU A 114 -5.91 -5.55 1.11
CA LEU A 114 -5.31 -6.63 1.91
C LEU A 114 -3.99 -7.13 1.32
N ASP A 115 -3.25 -7.90 2.12
CA ASP A 115 -2.12 -8.72 1.68
C ASP A 115 -2.49 -10.22 1.72
N LEU A 116 -2.06 -10.99 0.72
CA LEU A 116 -2.49 -12.39 0.56
C LEU A 116 -1.94 -13.31 1.66
N SER A 117 -0.75 -13.03 2.17
CA SER A 117 -0.21 -13.77 3.32
C SER A 117 -1.03 -13.57 4.60
N HIS A 118 -1.79 -12.48 4.73
CA HIS A 118 -2.67 -12.27 5.89
C HIS A 118 -3.91 -13.19 5.83
N VAL A 119 -4.33 -13.57 4.63
CA VAL A 119 -5.49 -14.44 4.38
C VAL A 119 -5.10 -15.87 3.99
N GLY A 120 -3.87 -16.27 4.31
CA GLY A 120 -3.44 -17.67 4.27
C GLY A 120 -2.79 -18.13 2.95
N GLN A 121 -2.18 -17.24 2.18
CA GLN A 121 -1.37 -17.66 1.01
C GLN A 121 -0.27 -18.66 1.38
N ASP A 122 0.36 -18.47 2.54
CA ASP A 122 1.42 -19.36 3.05
C ASP A 122 0.88 -20.68 3.63
N VAL A 123 -0.44 -20.79 3.83
CA VAL A 123 -1.10 -22.05 4.20
C VAL A 123 -1.24 -22.92 2.94
N SER A 124 -1.94 -22.40 1.93
CA SER A 124 -1.94 -22.91 0.56
C SER A 124 -2.62 -21.92 -0.38
N ALA A 125 -2.27 -21.96 -1.67
CA ALA A 125 -2.93 -21.13 -2.68
C ALA A 125 -4.44 -21.41 -2.78
N GLU A 126 -4.85 -22.67 -2.64
CA GLU A 126 -6.25 -23.09 -2.67
C GLU A 126 -7.04 -22.57 -1.46
N PHE A 127 -6.43 -22.63 -0.27
CA PHE A 127 -7.03 -22.05 0.94
C PHE A 127 -7.21 -20.54 0.78
N CYS A 128 -6.16 -19.82 0.38
CA CYS A 128 -6.19 -18.38 0.17
C CYS A 128 -7.25 -17.96 -0.86
N LEU A 129 -7.35 -18.68 -2.00
CA LEU A 129 -8.37 -18.40 -3.01
C LEU A 129 -9.79 -18.53 -2.44
N ARG A 130 -10.09 -19.58 -1.68
CA ARG A 130 -11.40 -19.73 -1.01
C ARG A 130 -11.69 -18.57 -0.04
N GLN A 131 -10.69 -18.10 0.70
CA GLN A 131 -10.87 -16.96 1.60
C GLN A 131 -11.15 -15.67 0.84
N LEU A 132 -10.43 -15.41 -0.25
CA LEU A 132 -10.68 -14.25 -1.11
C LEU A 132 -12.07 -14.31 -1.75
N GLU A 133 -12.51 -15.49 -2.18
CA GLU A 133 -13.86 -15.68 -2.71
C GLU A 133 -14.93 -15.28 -1.68
N ARG A 134 -14.78 -15.72 -0.41
CA ARG A 134 -15.68 -15.31 0.68
C ARG A 134 -15.67 -13.80 0.90
N ILE A 135 -14.51 -13.16 0.90
CA ILE A 135 -14.36 -11.71 1.09
C ILE A 135 -15.02 -10.96 -0.07
N VAL A 136 -14.76 -11.39 -1.31
CA VAL A 136 -15.32 -10.80 -2.51
C VAL A 136 -16.85 -10.95 -2.55
N ASP A 137 -17.39 -12.10 -2.13
CA ASP A 137 -18.83 -12.33 -2.06
C ASP A 137 -19.53 -11.48 -1.00
N ALA A 138 -18.78 -11.01 0.01
CA ALA A 138 -19.28 -10.08 1.00
C ALA A 138 -19.17 -8.60 0.58
N LEU A 139 -18.49 -8.28 -0.53
CA LEU A 139 -18.35 -6.90 -1.00
C LEU A 139 -19.68 -6.38 -1.58
N PRO A 140 -20.06 -5.12 -1.30
CA PRO A 140 -21.18 -4.49 -1.99
C PRO A 140 -20.92 -4.39 -3.49
N ALA A 141 -21.98 -4.47 -4.30
CA ALA A 141 -21.88 -4.39 -5.75
C ALA A 141 -21.08 -3.15 -6.22
N GLY A 142 -20.17 -3.36 -7.16
CA GLY A 142 -19.28 -2.32 -7.71
C GLY A 142 -18.11 -1.92 -6.81
N ARG A 143 -18.00 -2.47 -5.58
CA ARG A 143 -16.81 -2.28 -4.74
C ARG A 143 -15.67 -3.20 -5.19
N GLY A 144 -14.46 -2.68 -5.09
CA GLY A 144 -13.26 -3.40 -5.48
C GLY A 144 -12.42 -3.87 -4.30
N LEU A 145 -11.42 -4.68 -4.64
CA LEU A 145 -10.39 -5.19 -3.74
C LEU A 145 -9.00 -4.82 -4.27
N ASP A 146 -8.19 -4.23 -3.42
CA ASP A 146 -6.78 -3.97 -3.69
C ASP A 146 -5.93 -5.03 -3.01
N VAL A 147 -5.03 -5.65 -3.77
CA VAL A 147 -4.13 -6.66 -3.22
C VAL A 147 -2.71 -6.15 -3.28
N GLY A 148 -2.08 -6.05 -2.10
CA GLY A 148 -0.69 -5.64 -1.96
C GLY A 148 0.29 -6.65 -2.55
N ALA A 149 1.48 -6.17 -2.84
CA ALA A 149 2.57 -6.99 -3.33
C ALA A 149 3.56 -7.23 -2.20
N GLU A 150 3.93 -8.49 -2.03
CA GLU A 150 4.82 -8.95 -0.98
C GLU A 150 6.24 -9.17 -1.54
N ASP A 151 7.09 -9.94 -0.87
CA ASP A 151 8.41 -10.26 -1.40
C ASP A 151 8.33 -11.14 -2.65
N SER A 152 9.45 -11.19 -3.37
CA SER A 152 9.55 -11.85 -4.66
C SER A 152 9.22 -13.35 -4.64
N GLY A 153 9.32 -14.01 -3.49
CA GLY A 153 9.00 -15.43 -3.33
C GLY A 153 7.51 -15.75 -3.41
N ARG A 154 6.63 -14.76 -3.18
CA ARG A 154 5.17 -14.96 -3.17
C ARG A 154 4.48 -14.57 -4.48
N ILE A 155 5.16 -13.85 -5.36
CA ILE A 155 4.56 -13.20 -6.54
C ILE A 155 3.87 -14.18 -7.48
N ASP A 156 4.50 -15.32 -7.79
CA ASP A 156 3.91 -16.29 -8.72
C ASP A 156 2.58 -16.84 -8.20
N ALA A 157 2.56 -17.25 -6.93
CA ALA A 157 1.34 -17.71 -6.28
C ALA A 157 0.30 -16.57 -6.20
N SER A 158 0.73 -15.34 -5.90
CA SER A 158 -0.17 -14.18 -5.82
C SER A 158 -0.83 -13.90 -7.16
N HIS A 159 -0.05 -13.87 -8.24
CA HIS A 159 -0.57 -13.64 -9.58
C HIS A 159 -1.53 -14.74 -10.03
N GLN A 160 -1.24 -16.02 -9.74
CA GLN A 160 -2.15 -17.13 -10.04
C GLN A 160 -3.50 -16.97 -9.34
N ILE A 161 -3.49 -16.63 -8.04
CA ILE A 161 -4.71 -16.41 -7.25
C ILE A 161 -5.49 -15.21 -7.80
N LEU A 162 -4.82 -14.10 -8.11
CA LEU A 162 -5.47 -12.88 -8.62
C LEU A 162 -6.09 -13.07 -10.00
N VAL A 163 -5.40 -13.78 -10.90
CA VAL A 163 -5.93 -14.12 -12.23
C VAL A 163 -7.15 -15.03 -12.12
N ALA A 164 -7.13 -15.99 -11.19
CA ALA A 164 -8.31 -16.83 -10.91
C ALA A 164 -9.49 -15.98 -10.40
N LEU A 165 -9.24 -15.07 -9.46
CA LEU A 165 -10.26 -14.20 -8.89
C LEU A 165 -10.85 -13.20 -9.90
N ALA A 166 -10.03 -12.66 -10.80
CA ALA A 166 -10.46 -11.68 -11.81
C ALA A 166 -11.57 -12.22 -12.74
N ARG A 167 -11.61 -13.54 -12.97
CA ARG A 167 -12.65 -14.21 -13.78
C ARG A 167 -14.06 -14.08 -13.17
N ARG A 168 -14.19 -13.71 -11.90
CA ARG A 168 -15.48 -13.45 -11.24
C ARG A 168 -16.07 -12.07 -11.56
N GLY A 169 -15.36 -11.22 -12.31
CA GLY A 169 -15.85 -9.89 -12.71
C GLY A 169 -15.81 -8.82 -11.61
N VAL A 170 -15.17 -9.12 -10.47
CA VAL A 170 -15.01 -8.16 -9.38
C VAL A 170 -13.84 -7.21 -9.67
N PRO A 171 -13.97 -5.90 -9.40
CA PRO A 171 -12.87 -4.96 -9.62
C PRO A 171 -11.69 -5.25 -8.68
N VAL A 172 -10.68 -5.97 -9.16
CA VAL A 172 -9.46 -6.24 -8.39
C VAL A 172 -8.30 -5.38 -8.93
N GLN A 173 -7.51 -4.80 -8.02
CA GLN A 173 -6.24 -4.16 -8.33
C GLN A 173 -5.07 -4.99 -7.79
N ALA A 174 -4.17 -5.42 -8.68
CA ALA A 174 -2.92 -6.06 -8.31
C ALA A 174 -1.83 -4.99 -8.11
N THR A 175 -1.09 -5.09 -7.01
CA THR A 175 0.09 -4.23 -6.80
C THR A 175 1.27 -4.76 -7.62
N LEU A 176 1.88 -3.90 -8.44
CA LEU A 176 3.06 -4.24 -9.25
C LEU A 176 4.26 -3.44 -8.76
N GLN A 177 5.37 -4.12 -8.48
CA GLN A 177 6.57 -3.52 -7.92
C GLN A 177 7.57 -3.16 -9.01
N ALA A 178 7.80 -1.88 -9.24
CA ALA A 178 8.66 -1.40 -10.31
C ALA A 178 10.14 -1.79 -10.16
N ASN A 179 10.63 -2.04 -8.94
CA ASN A 179 12.00 -2.48 -8.73
C ASN A 179 12.24 -3.90 -9.22
N LEU A 180 11.23 -4.77 -9.35
CA LEU A 180 11.46 -6.15 -9.78
C LEU A 180 11.70 -6.23 -11.27
N ARG A 181 12.74 -6.96 -11.67
CA ARG A 181 13.13 -7.10 -13.08
C ARG A 181 12.03 -7.81 -13.90
N ARG A 182 11.32 -8.74 -13.29
CA ARG A 182 10.20 -9.50 -13.86
C ARG A 182 8.93 -8.66 -14.15
N SER A 183 8.80 -7.49 -13.55
CA SER A 183 7.55 -6.70 -13.64
C SER A 183 7.21 -6.26 -15.06
N ALA A 184 8.22 -6.10 -15.94
CA ALA A 184 8.00 -5.80 -17.36
C ALA A 184 7.29 -6.95 -18.11
N ASP A 185 7.50 -8.19 -17.67
CA ASP A 185 6.92 -9.40 -18.26
C ASP A 185 5.61 -9.81 -17.58
N ASP A 186 5.43 -9.46 -16.31
CA ASP A 186 4.23 -9.83 -15.54
C ASP A 186 3.02 -8.94 -15.87
N TRP A 187 3.21 -7.63 -16.04
CA TRP A 187 2.08 -6.69 -16.15
C TRP A 187 1.12 -6.99 -17.32
N PRO A 188 1.56 -7.44 -18.52
CA PRO A 188 0.64 -7.70 -19.63
C PRO A 188 -0.39 -8.77 -19.25
N ARG A 189 0.07 -9.86 -18.62
CA ARG A 189 -0.78 -10.98 -18.20
C ARG A 189 -1.83 -10.55 -17.16
N LEU A 190 -1.43 -9.68 -16.23
CA LEU A 190 -2.34 -9.15 -15.22
C LEU A 190 -3.44 -8.27 -15.86
N VAL A 191 -3.05 -7.39 -16.78
CA VAL A 191 -3.98 -6.52 -17.50
C VAL A 191 -4.91 -7.31 -18.41
N GLU A 192 -4.39 -8.31 -19.15
CA GLU A 192 -5.18 -9.22 -19.98
C GLU A 192 -6.21 -10.01 -19.17
N ALA A 193 -5.89 -10.36 -17.92
CA ALA A 193 -6.84 -10.99 -17.00
C ALA A 193 -7.90 -10.03 -16.44
N GLY A 194 -7.85 -8.73 -16.78
CA GLY A 194 -8.82 -7.71 -16.34
C GLY A 194 -8.43 -6.98 -15.04
N LEU A 195 -7.26 -7.27 -14.47
CA LEU A 195 -6.79 -6.63 -13.24
C LEU A 195 -6.41 -5.16 -13.48
N GLY A 196 -6.74 -4.30 -12.52
CA GLY A 196 -6.12 -2.98 -12.42
C GLY A 196 -4.71 -3.10 -11.84
N ILE A 197 -3.85 -2.13 -12.12
CA ILE A 197 -2.47 -2.10 -11.63
C ILE A 197 -2.28 -0.95 -10.64
N ARG A 198 -1.87 -1.29 -9.41
CA ARG A 198 -1.34 -0.35 -8.43
C ARG A 198 0.18 -0.37 -8.52
N LEU A 199 0.77 0.60 -9.20
CA LEU A 199 2.21 0.65 -9.43
C LEU A 199 2.93 1.27 -8.24
N VAL A 200 3.85 0.53 -7.63
CA VAL A 200 4.70 0.98 -6.50
C VAL A 200 6.18 0.87 -6.86
N LYS A 201 7.08 1.52 -6.11
CA LYS A 201 8.53 1.28 -6.27
C LYS A 201 8.96 -0.13 -5.82
N GLY A 202 8.31 -0.67 -4.78
CA GLY A 202 8.68 -1.90 -4.10
C GLY A 202 9.32 -1.63 -2.73
N ALA A 203 8.83 -2.31 -1.69
CA ALA A 203 9.22 -2.05 -0.29
C ALA A 203 10.18 -3.11 0.29
N TYR A 204 10.23 -4.29 -0.31
CA TYR A 204 11.01 -5.43 0.17
C TYR A 204 12.49 -5.32 -0.21
N VAL A 205 13.35 -5.86 0.66
CA VAL A 205 14.80 -5.91 0.44
C VAL A 205 15.12 -7.17 -0.34
N GLU A 206 15.36 -7.00 -1.63
CA GLU A 206 15.60 -8.09 -2.59
C GLU A 206 17.06 -8.08 -3.09
N PRO A 207 17.63 -9.23 -3.47
CA PRO A 207 18.95 -9.28 -4.07
C PRO A 207 18.94 -8.62 -5.46
N GLU A 208 20.08 -8.04 -5.87
CA GLU A 208 20.19 -7.27 -7.12
C GLU A 208 19.92 -8.07 -8.40
N ARG A 209 20.06 -9.40 -8.31
CA ARG A 209 19.68 -10.34 -9.38
C ARG A 209 18.16 -10.37 -9.63
N VAL A 210 17.36 -10.06 -8.62
CA VAL A 210 15.89 -10.05 -8.67
C VAL A 210 15.36 -8.63 -8.85
N ALA A 211 15.97 -7.66 -8.18
CA ALA A 211 15.48 -6.28 -8.14
C ALA A 211 16.54 -5.23 -8.52
N HIS A 212 16.10 -4.15 -9.15
CA HIS A 212 16.85 -2.91 -9.27
C HIS A 212 17.13 -2.30 -7.89
N ARG A 213 18.31 -1.71 -7.71
CA ARG A 213 18.62 -0.93 -6.51
C ARG A 213 17.70 0.29 -6.42
N TYR A 214 17.21 0.55 -5.21
CA TYR A 214 16.40 1.72 -4.92
C TYR A 214 17.15 3.02 -5.28
N GLY A 215 16.48 3.94 -5.97
CA GLY A 215 17.07 5.15 -6.54
C GLY A 215 16.81 5.25 -8.05
N PRO A 216 17.72 5.84 -8.84
CA PRO A 216 17.48 6.11 -10.27
C PRO A 216 17.06 4.88 -11.07
N ALA A 217 17.66 3.72 -10.82
CA ALA A 217 17.32 2.49 -11.55
C ALA A 217 15.86 2.05 -11.33
N THR A 218 15.36 2.13 -10.08
CA THR A 218 13.95 1.86 -9.76
C THR A 218 13.04 2.95 -10.32
N ASP A 219 13.45 4.23 -10.28
CA ASP A 219 12.65 5.35 -10.80
C ASP A 219 12.47 5.23 -12.31
N ASP A 220 13.52 4.86 -13.04
CA ASP A 220 13.47 4.63 -14.48
C ASP A 220 12.57 3.44 -14.83
N ALA A 221 12.66 2.35 -14.05
CA ALA A 221 11.77 1.20 -14.21
C ALA A 221 10.31 1.57 -13.96
N TYR A 222 10.02 2.36 -12.93
CA TYR A 222 8.69 2.88 -12.62
C TYR A 222 8.15 3.72 -13.79
N ARG A 223 8.95 4.64 -14.34
CA ARG A 223 8.55 5.47 -15.49
C ARG A 223 8.24 4.61 -16.72
N ARG A 224 9.10 3.63 -17.04
CA ARG A 224 8.88 2.71 -18.17
C ARG A 224 7.59 1.91 -18.03
N LEU A 225 7.32 1.38 -16.83
CA LEU A 225 6.08 0.63 -16.56
C LEU A 225 4.85 1.54 -16.63
N ALA A 226 4.90 2.74 -16.02
CA ALA A 226 3.79 3.69 -16.07
C ALA A 226 3.43 4.08 -17.51
N ARG A 227 4.44 4.33 -18.37
CA ARG A 227 4.24 4.60 -19.80
C ARG A 227 3.61 3.41 -20.52
N SER A 228 4.15 2.21 -20.31
CA SER A 228 3.67 0.99 -20.97
C SER A 228 2.22 0.69 -20.61
N LEU A 229 1.90 0.77 -19.31
CA LEU A 229 0.55 0.56 -18.81
C LEU A 229 -0.44 1.63 -19.33
N ARG A 230 -0.02 2.90 -19.38
CA ARG A 230 -0.83 3.98 -19.94
C ARG A 230 -1.09 3.79 -21.43
N ALA A 231 -0.06 3.43 -22.20
CA ALA A 231 -0.17 3.17 -23.63
C ALA A 231 -1.10 1.99 -23.93
N ALA A 232 -1.11 0.97 -23.06
CA ALA A 232 -2.01 -0.17 -23.14
C ALA A 232 -3.46 0.13 -22.68
N GLY A 233 -3.77 1.36 -22.24
CA GLY A 233 -5.09 1.70 -21.72
C GLY A 233 -5.45 1.02 -20.38
N ALA A 234 -4.45 0.52 -19.64
CA ALA A 234 -4.69 -0.18 -18.39
C ALA A 234 -5.26 0.74 -17.31
N ARG A 235 -6.04 0.18 -16.37
CA ARG A 235 -6.48 0.88 -15.16
C ARG A 235 -5.31 0.99 -14.19
N VAL A 236 -4.69 2.17 -14.08
CA VAL A 236 -3.46 2.36 -13.28
C VAL A 236 -3.66 3.36 -12.15
N THR A 237 -3.16 2.98 -10.97
CA THR A 237 -2.94 3.86 -9.82
C THR A 237 -1.43 4.04 -9.61
N LEU A 238 -0.95 5.29 -9.60
CA LEU A 238 0.44 5.64 -9.28
C LEU A 238 0.60 5.75 -7.76
N ALA A 239 1.07 4.69 -7.09
CA ALA A 239 1.24 4.66 -5.65
C ALA A 239 2.66 5.09 -5.26
N THR A 240 2.86 6.39 -5.03
CA THR A 240 4.16 6.99 -4.72
C THR A 240 4.04 8.33 -3.99
N HIS A 241 4.98 8.59 -3.08
CA HIS A 241 5.17 9.90 -2.43
C HIS A 241 6.29 10.73 -3.07
N ASP A 242 6.98 10.19 -4.08
CA ASP A 242 8.02 10.90 -4.82
C ASP A 242 7.36 11.92 -5.74
N ALA A 243 7.37 13.18 -5.30
CA ALA A 243 6.75 14.28 -6.04
C ALA A 243 7.39 14.49 -7.42
N ALA A 244 8.71 14.36 -7.56
CA ALA A 244 9.39 14.56 -8.84
C ALA A 244 9.03 13.46 -9.85
N LEU A 245 8.93 12.21 -9.39
CA LEU A 245 8.46 11.09 -10.21
C LEU A 245 6.99 11.24 -10.59
N ARG A 246 6.12 11.47 -9.60
CA ARG A 246 4.68 11.64 -9.77
C ARG A 246 4.36 12.80 -10.71
N ASP A 247 4.87 13.99 -10.42
CA ASP A 247 4.50 15.20 -11.13
C ASP A 247 5.05 15.20 -12.57
N GLY A 248 6.23 14.60 -12.78
CA GLY A 248 6.77 14.36 -14.11
C GLY A 248 5.88 13.42 -14.93
N LEU A 249 5.41 12.31 -14.34
CA LEU A 249 4.50 11.38 -15.02
C LEU A 249 3.13 12.00 -15.30
N LEU A 250 2.57 12.78 -14.37
CA LEU A 250 1.29 13.45 -14.58
C LEU A 250 1.38 14.54 -15.66
N ALA A 251 2.52 15.23 -15.78
CA ALA A 251 2.75 16.19 -16.85
C ALA A 251 2.91 15.50 -18.21
N GLU A 252 3.58 14.35 -18.24
CA GLU A 252 3.83 13.57 -19.46
C GLU A 252 2.59 12.81 -19.96
N LEU A 253 1.87 12.13 -19.06
CA LEU A 253 0.84 11.15 -19.39
C LEU A 253 -0.60 11.65 -19.17
N GLY A 254 -0.73 12.85 -18.60
CA GLY A 254 -1.99 13.45 -18.17
C GLY A 254 -2.48 12.94 -16.81
N PRO A 255 -3.69 13.35 -16.38
CA PRO A 255 -4.24 12.96 -15.09
C PRO A 255 -4.39 11.44 -14.92
N MET A 256 -3.87 10.93 -13.80
CA MET A 256 -3.95 9.54 -13.37
C MET A 256 -4.28 9.51 -11.88
N VAL A 257 -4.86 8.42 -11.36
CA VAL A 257 -5.07 8.28 -9.92
C VAL A 257 -3.72 8.18 -9.24
N VAL A 258 -3.49 9.01 -8.22
CA VAL A 258 -2.30 8.96 -7.37
C VAL A 258 -2.71 8.38 -6.03
N GLU A 259 -1.95 7.39 -5.55
CA GLU A 259 -2.13 6.89 -4.20
C GLU A 259 -0.95 7.25 -3.29
N MET A 260 -1.29 7.64 -2.07
CA MET A 260 -0.35 7.97 -1.00
C MET A 260 -0.76 7.24 0.27
N LEU A 261 0.16 7.20 1.24
CA LEU A 261 -0.12 6.65 2.56
C LEU A 261 -0.78 7.73 3.40
N LEU A 262 -1.74 7.36 4.25
CA LEU A 262 -2.32 8.26 5.23
C LEU A 262 -1.23 8.97 6.03
N GLY A 263 -1.35 10.30 6.15
CA GLY A 263 -0.41 11.13 6.92
C GLY A 263 0.93 11.44 6.27
N VAL A 264 1.22 10.89 5.09
CA VAL A 264 2.48 11.14 4.39
C VAL A 264 2.28 12.19 3.29
N ARG A 265 3.01 13.30 3.40
CA ARG A 265 2.94 14.46 2.50
C ARG A 265 1.50 15.00 2.28
N PRO A 266 0.70 15.24 3.33
CA PRO A 266 -0.66 15.77 3.18
C PRO A 266 -0.72 17.13 2.44
N GLU A 267 0.39 17.87 2.44
CA GLU A 267 0.57 19.10 1.68
C GLU A 267 0.42 18.92 0.15
N ASP A 268 0.62 17.70 -0.37
CA ASP A 268 0.48 17.41 -1.80
C ASP A 268 -0.99 17.27 -2.25
N HIS A 269 -1.93 17.06 -1.32
CA HIS A 269 -3.31 16.71 -1.66
C HIS A 269 -4.05 17.84 -2.39
N ALA A 270 -4.00 19.06 -1.86
CA ALA A 270 -4.70 20.20 -2.45
C ALA A 270 -4.15 20.60 -3.84
N PRO A 271 -2.81 20.66 -4.05
CA PRO A 271 -2.25 20.86 -5.39
C PRO A 271 -2.65 19.79 -6.41
N LEU A 272 -2.76 18.52 -6.01
CA LEU A 272 -3.21 17.44 -6.91
C LEU A 272 -4.68 17.62 -7.29
N LEU A 273 -5.55 17.91 -6.31
CA LEU A 273 -6.97 18.17 -6.56
C LEU A 273 -7.18 19.36 -7.50
N ALA A 274 -6.43 20.45 -7.31
CA ALA A 274 -6.49 21.62 -8.18
C ALA A 274 -6.11 21.33 -9.64
N ARG A 275 -5.36 20.24 -9.89
CA ARG A 275 -4.96 19.76 -11.22
C ARG A 275 -5.91 18.69 -11.78
N GLY A 276 -7.05 18.45 -11.14
CA GLY A 276 -8.00 17.40 -11.54
C GLY A 276 -7.52 15.97 -11.25
N VAL A 277 -6.47 15.82 -10.44
CA VAL A 277 -5.94 14.52 -10.01
C VAL A 277 -6.51 14.19 -8.64
N THR A 278 -7.35 13.16 -8.56
CA THR A 278 -7.93 12.73 -7.28
C THR A 278 -6.94 11.85 -6.50
N PRO A 279 -6.42 12.31 -5.35
CA PRO A 279 -5.59 11.46 -4.51
C PRO A 279 -6.44 10.40 -3.82
N ARG A 280 -5.87 9.20 -3.72
CA ARG A 280 -6.35 8.10 -2.90
C ARG A 280 -5.38 7.88 -1.74
N LEU A 281 -5.89 7.67 -0.54
CA LEU A 281 -5.06 7.36 0.62
C LEU A 281 -5.23 5.91 1.03
N TYR A 282 -4.12 5.24 1.31
CA TYR A 282 -4.12 3.96 2.00
C TYR A 282 -4.30 4.19 3.50
N VAL A 283 -5.37 3.62 4.05
CA VAL A 283 -5.95 3.85 5.38
C VAL A 283 -5.89 2.54 6.17
N PRO A 284 -4.76 2.25 6.83
CA PRO A 284 -4.61 1.07 7.67
C PRO A 284 -5.34 1.27 9.01
N TYR A 285 -5.96 0.22 9.54
CA TYR A 285 -6.50 0.17 10.90
C TYR A 285 -6.30 -1.22 11.54
N GLY A 286 -6.21 -1.27 12.86
CA GLY A 286 -6.01 -2.52 13.59
C GLY A 286 -5.22 -2.34 14.90
N ARG A 287 -5.27 -3.36 15.76
CA ARG A 287 -4.65 -3.33 17.10
C ARG A 287 -3.12 -3.38 17.07
N ASP A 288 -2.54 -3.85 15.97
CA ASP A 288 -1.09 -3.98 15.77
C ASP A 288 -0.44 -2.73 15.16
N TRP A 289 -1.06 -1.56 15.39
CA TRP A 289 -0.65 -0.27 14.81
C TRP A 289 0.80 0.11 15.11
N PHE A 290 1.35 -0.38 16.22
CA PHE A 290 2.71 -0.07 16.63
C PHE A 290 3.75 -0.61 15.65
N ARG A 291 3.61 -1.87 15.20
CA ARG A 291 4.51 -2.48 14.22
C ARG A 291 4.43 -1.76 12.88
N TYR A 292 3.21 -1.50 12.43
CA TYR A 292 2.97 -0.76 11.18
C TYR A 292 3.62 0.64 11.25
N TRP A 293 3.36 1.39 12.32
CA TRP A 293 3.93 2.72 12.53
C TRP A 293 5.46 2.70 12.53
N MET A 294 6.08 1.75 13.23
CA MET A 294 7.55 1.63 13.29
C MET A 294 8.18 1.36 11.91
N ARG A 295 7.55 0.55 11.05
CA ARG A 295 8.00 0.36 9.66
C ARG A 295 7.91 1.65 8.85
N ARG A 296 6.80 2.40 8.96
CA ARG A 296 6.62 3.69 8.29
C ARG A 296 7.63 4.74 8.75
N VAL A 297 7.99 4.74 10.03
CA VAL A 297 9.08 5.58 10.56
C VAL A 297 10.41 5.15 9.94
N ALA A 298 10.71 3.85 9.83
CA ALA A 298 11.95 3.37 9.22
C ALA A 298 12.06 3.70 7.72
N GLU A 299 10.95 3.67 6.99
CA GLU A 299 10.89 3.95 5.55
C GLU A 299 10.93 5.45 5.21
N SER A 300 10.26 6.29 6.00
CA SER A 300 10.25 7.75 5.79
C SER A 300 11.62 8.41 5.96
N GLN A 301 12.54 7.77 6.69
CA GLN A 301 13.93 8.22 6.85
C GLN A 301 14.81 7.91 5.63
N GLY A 302 14.29 7.22 4.61
CA GLY A 302 14.98 6.93 3.34
C GLY A 302 14.37 7.62 2.11
N ALA A 303 13.34 8.45 2.29
CA ALA A 303 12.57 9.06 1.20
C ALA A 303 12.91 10.55 0.95
N GLY A 304 14.08 11.03 1.40
CA GLY A 304 14.55 12.42 1.24
C GLY A 304 15.52 12.63 0.07
#